data_AF-A0A7S4KPB4-F1
#
_entry.id   AF-A0A7S4KPB4-F1
#
_cell.length_a   1.000
_cell.length_b   1.000
_cell.length_c   1.000
_cell.angle_alpha   90.00
_cell.angle_beta   90.00
_cell.angle_gamma   90.00
#
_symmetry.space_group_name_H-M   'P 1'
#
loop_
_entity.id
_entity.type
_entity.pdbx_description
1 polymer ?
#
loop_
_entity_poly.entity_id
_entity_poly.type
_entity_poly.pdbx_seq_one_letter_code
_entity_poly.pdbx_strand_id
1 'polypeptide(L)'
;FTCRPLTYSKLDIEALVGKVFNYKTSYYGDTDIFVYQALNLLQGLSGKHVVVLGSVEPWYEAMCLAHGADSCTTIDYNRVFYDHPKLQSLTVEEYEVRRRM
;
A
#
# COMPACT_ATOMS: atom_id res chain seq x y z
N PHE A 1 -3.72 -18.03 -21.08
CA PHE A 1 -2.83 -17.52 -20.03
C PHE A 1 -3.57 -17.57 -18.71
N THR A 2 -3.23 -18.48 -17.80
CA THR A 2 -3.83 -18.53 -16.47
C THR A 2 -3.15 -17.46 -15.62
N CYS A 3 -3.79 -16.28 -15.51
CA CYS A 3 -3.30 -15.20 -14.66
C CYS A 3 -3.41 -15.65 -13.21
N ARG A 4 -2.28 -15.98 -12.59
CA ARG A 4 -2.25 -16.34 -11.17
C ARG A 4 -2.60 -15.07 -10.38
N PRO A 5 -3.52 -15.13 -9.41
CA PRO A 5 -3.84 -13.96 -8.60
C PRO A 5 -2.56 -13.43 -7.93
N LEU A 6 -2.38 -12.11 -7.96
CA LEU A 6 -1.26 -11.46 -7.30
C LEU A 6 -1.51 -11.49 -5.79
N THR A 7 -0.73 -12.28 -5.09
CA THR A 7 -0.83 -12.45 -3.64
C THR A 7 0.52 -12.13 -3.02
N TYR A 8 0.52 -11.24 -2.02
CA TYR A 8 1.70 -10.90 -1.23
C TYR A 8 1.52 -11.43 0.20
N SER A 9 2.49 -12.23 0.64
CA SER A 9 2.52 -12.75 2.00
C SER A 9 2.88 -11.66 3.00
N LYS A 10 2.62 -11.89 4.29
CA LYS A 10 3.09 -11.00 5.36
C LYS A 10 4.59 -10.72 5.25
N LEU A 11 5.39 -11.75 4.96
CA LEU A 11 6.85 -11.64 4.86
C LEU A 11 7.27 -10.74 3.69
N ASP A 12 6.58 -10.82 2.56
CA ASP A 12 6.84 -9.95 1.41
C ASP A 12 6.59 -8.48 1.77
N ILE A 13 5.49 -8.20 2.45
CA ILE A 13 5.13 -6.85 2.91
C ILE A 13 6.15 -6.32 3.92
N GLU A 14 6.51 -7.10 4.95
CA GLU A 14 7.47 -6.68 5.96
C GLU A 14 8.88 -6.45 5.37
N ALA A 15 9.26 -7.23 4.35
CA ALA A 15 10.50 -7.01 3.62
C ALA A 15 10.48 -5.67 2.85
N LEU A 16 9.35 -5.29 2.24
CA LEU A 16 9.19 -3.98 1.61
C LEU A 16 9.22 -2.85 2.64
N VAL A 17 8.53 -3.01 3.77
CA VAL A 17 8.57 -2.05 4.90
C VAL A 17 10.00 -1.84 5.38
N GLY A 18 10.78 -2.91 5.52
CA GLY A 18 12.21 -2.84 5.86
C GLY A 18 13.03 -2.05 4.84
N LYS A 19 12.75 -2.20 3.54
CA LYS A 19 13.39 -1.38 2.49
C LYS A 19 13.00 0.09 2.61
N VAL A 20 11.73 0.38 2.92
CA VAL A 20 11.25 1.75 3.10
C VAL A 20 11.98 2.45 4.24
N PHE A 21 12.19 1.78 5.39
CA PHE A 21 12.95 2.35 6.51
C PHE A 21 14.40 2.70 6.16
N ASN A 22 14.97 2.05 5.15
CA ASN A 22 16.30 2.33 4.63
C ASN A 22 16.30 3.38 3.50
N TYR A 23 15.20 4.15 3.36
CA TYR A 23 15.00 5.18 2.34
C TYR A 23 15.32 4.70 0.91
N LYS A 24 15.01 3.42 0.63
CA LYS A 24 15.16 2.88 -0.72
C LYS A 24 14.03 3.40 -1.61
N THR A 25 14.33 3.60 -2.87
CA THR A 25 13.33 3.87 -3.92
C THR A 25 12.96 2.56 -4.61
N SER A 26 11.71 2.44 -5.09
CA SER A 26 11.23 1.28 -5.83
C SER A 26 10.40 1.72 -7.03
N TYR A 27 9.07 1.71 -6.92
CA TYR A 27 8.16 1.63 -8.07
C TYR A 27 8.24 2.84 -9.02
N TYR A 28 8.34 4.07 -8.48
CA TYR A 28 8.48 5.30 -9.28
C TYR A 28 9.82 6.03 -9.07
N GLY A 29 10.85 5.32 -8.59
CA GLY A 29 12.21 5.85 -8.45
C GLY A 29 12.26 7.13 -7.60
N ASP A 30 12.78 8.21 -8.17
CA ASP A 30 12.96 9.49 -7.48
C ASP A 30 11.65 10.11 -6.97
N THR A 31 10.50 9.71 -7.51
CA THR A 31 9.19 10.16 -7.01
C THR A 31 9.00 9.80 -5.54
N ASP A 32 9.54 8.65 -5.11
CA ASP A 32 9.42 8.18 -3.73
C ASP A 32 10.08 9.15 -2.74
N ILE A 33 11.10 9.89 -3.18
CA ILE A 33 11.79 10.91 -2.36
C ILE A 33 10.80 12.00 -1.93
N PHE A 34 9.94 12.46 -2.83
CA PHE A 34 8.93 13.47 -2.50
C PHE A 34 7.85 12.92 -1.57
N VAL A 35 7.51 11.64 -1.70
CA VAL A 35 6.58 10.97 -0.79
C VAL A 35 7.18 10.88 0.61
N TYR A 36 8.45 10.49 0.75
CA TYR A 36 9.16 10.53 2.04
C TYR A 36 9.16 11.93 2.65
N GLN A 37 9.47 12.96 1.86
CA GLN A 37 9.46 14.34 2.32
C GLN A 37 8.07 14.76 2.81
N ALA A 38 7.01 14.44 2.06
CA ALA A 38 5.64 14.73 2.45
C ALA A 38 5.25 14.01 3.75
N LEU A 39 5.54 12.72 3.88
CA LEU A 39 5.25 11.93 5.08
C LEU A 39 6.00 12.46 6.31
N ASN A 40 7.26 12.89 6.14
CA ASN A 40 8.04 13.50 7.21
C ASN A 40 7.47 14.86 7.64
N LEU A 41 7.04 15.71 6.69
CA LEU A 41 6.40 16.99 6.99
C LEU A 41 5.07 16.81 7.73
N LEU A 42 4.33 15.75 7.43
CA LEU A 42 3.09 15.37 8.11
C LEU A 42 3.33 14.73 9.49
N GLN A 43 4.59 14.49 9.87
CA GLN A 43 4.99 13.77 11.09
C GLN A 43 4.45 12.33 11.14
N GLY A 44 4.41 11.68 9.97
CA GLY A 44 3.96 10.30 9.81
C GLY A 44 2.44 10.14 9.71
N LEU A 45 1.99 8.89 9.84
CA LEU A 45 0.62 8.44 9.59
C LEU A 45 -0.01 7.74 10.79
N SER A 46 0.55 7.92 12.00
CA SER A 46 0.01 7.33 13.22
C SER A 46 -1.46 7.71 13.42
N GLY A 47 -2.30 6.71 13.70
CA GLY A 47 -3.75 6.91 13.87
C GLY A 47 -4.51 7.20 12.57
N LYS A 48 -3.89 6.99 11.39
CA LYS A 48 -4.52 7.25 10.08
C LYS A 48 -4.85 5.94 9.38
N HIS A 49 -6.00 5.94 8.71
CA HIS A 49 -6.41 4.91 7.76
C HIS A 49 -6.23 5.49 6.34
N VAL A 50 -5.38 4.86 5.54
CA VAL A 50 -4.94 5.40 4.25
C VAL A 50 -5.58 4.65 3.09
N VAL A 51 -5.86 5.36 2.01
CA VAL A 51 -6.26 4.77 0.72
C VAL A 51 -5.14 4.96 -0.27
N VAL A 52 -4.74 3.89 -0.95
CA VAL A 52 -3.81 3.90 -2.08
C VAL A 52 -4.59 3.58 -3.34
N LEU A 53 -4.48 4.43 -4.37
CA LEU A 53 -5.13 4.23 -5.65
C LEU A 53 -4.10 3.74 -6.67
N GLY A 54 -4.37 2.60 -7.31
CA GLY A 54 -3.51 2.07 -8.37
C GLY A 54 -2.18 1.50 -7.86
N SER A 55 -2.18 0.26 -7.38
CA SER A 55 -0.98 -0.40 -6.81
C SER A 55 -1.01 -1.90 -7.08
N VAL A 56 -0.05 -2.36 -7.88
CA VAL A 56 0.13 -3.78 -8.25
C VAL A 56 1.24 -4.42 -7.42
N GLU A 57 2.27 -3.64 -7.08
CA GLU A 57 3.30 -3.97 -6.09
C GLU A 57 3.05 -3.11 -4.85
N PRO A 58 2.94 -3.69 -3.64
CA PRO A 58 2.48 -2.99 -2.44
C PRO A 58 3.53 -2.07 -1.81
N TRP A 59 4.22 -1.29 -2.65
CA TRP A 59 5.29 -0.38 -2.26
C TRP A 59 4.74 0.81 -1.46
N TYR A 60 3.68 1.45 -1.94
CA TYR A 60 3.09 2.60 -1.25
C TYR A 60 2.33 2.19 0.00
N GLU A 61 1.73 1.00 0.01
CA GLU A 61 1.17 0.35 1.19
C GLU A 61 2.26 0.14 2.25
N ALA A 62 3.43 -0.38 1.84
CA ALA A 62 4.58 -0.53 2.72
C ALA A 62 5.10 0.83 3.21
N MET A 63 5.12 1.87 2.36
CA MET A 63 5.46 3.23 2.78
C MET A 63 4.50 3.74 3.85
N CYS A 64 3.20 3.51 3.70
CA CYS A 64 2.19 3.89 4.69
C CYS A 64 2.40 3.16 6.02
N LEU A 65 2.62 1.85 5.99
CA LEU A 65 2.85 1.04 7.18
C LEU A 65 4.14 1.45 7.91
N ALA A 66 5.23 1.68 7.19
CA ALA A 66 6.51 2.11 7.77
C ALA A 66 6.40 3.45 8.50
N HIS A 67 5.52 4.35 8.03
CA HIS A 67 5.26 5.64 8.65
C HIS A 67 4.11 5.58 9.68
N GLY A 68 3.68 4.38 10.10
CA GLY A 68 2.80 4.18 11.24
C GLY A 68 1.31 4.18 10.93
N ALA A 69 0.89 4.02 9.67
CA ALA A 69 -0.53 3.88 9.36
C ALA A 69 -1.19 2.71 10.12
N ASP A 70 -2.42 2.92 10.59
CA ASP A 70 -3.19 1.89 11.29
C ASP A 70 -3.72 0.85 10.32
N SER A 71 -4.14 1.29 9.14
CA SER A 71 -4.49 0.42 8.02
C SER A 71 -4.29 1.11 6.67
N CYS A 72 -4.12 0.32 5.63
CA CYS A 72 -4.10 0.80 4.25
C CYS A 72 -5.07 -0.01 3.38
N THR A 73 -5.84 0.69 2.54
CA THR A 73 -6.78 0.10 1.58
C THR A 73 -6.33 0.45 0.17
N THR A 74 -5.96 -0.56 -0.62
CA THR A 74 -5.68 -0.38 -2.05
C THR A 74 -6.98 -0.45 -2.83
N ILE A 75 -7.20 0.49 -3.75
CA ILE A 75 -8.27 0.41 -4.74
C ILE A 75 -7.61 0.35 -6.11
N ASP A 76 -7.87 -0.75 -6.83
CA ASP A 76 -7.30 -0.99 -8.15
C ASP A 76 -8.36 -1.62 -9.09
N TYR A 77 -8.10 -1.66 -10.40
CA TYR A 77 -8.94 -2.40 -11.33
C TYR A 77 -8.77 -3.91 -11.16
N ASN A 78 -7.55 -4.36 -10.88
CA ASN A 78 -7.23 -5.77 -10.69
C ASN A 78 -7.19 -6.12 -9.21
N ARG A 79 -7.65 -7.32 -8.87
CA ARG A 79 -7.57 -7.81 -7.50
C ARG A 79 -6.14 -8.18 -7.13
N VAL A 80 -5.61 -7.52 -6.11
CA VAL A 80 -4.42 -7.94 -5.37
C VAL A 80 -4.88 -8.59 -4.06
N PHE A 81 -4.12 -9.53 -3.51
CA PHE A 81 -4.41 -10.13 -2.21
C PHE A 81 -3.25 -9.89 -1.25
N TYR A 82 -3.58 -9.45 -0.04
CA TYR A 82 -2.60 -9.26 1.03
C TYR A 82 -2.89 -10.22 2.17
N ASP A 83 -1.88 -11.00 2.54
CA ASP A 83 -1.87 -11.71 3.83
C ASP A 83 -1.20 -10.81 4.88
N HIS A 84 -1.86 -9.69 5.19
CA HIS A 84 -1.36 -8.74 6.19
C HIS A 84 -2.53 -8.08 6.92
N PRO A 85 -2.59 -8.10 8.26
CA PRO A 85 -3.78 -7.67 9.01
C PRO A 85 -4.12 -6.20 8.86
N LYS A 86 -3.14 -5.36 8.50
CA LYS A 86 -3.32 -3.92 8.27
C LYS A 86 -3.57 -3.55 6.81
N LEU A 87 -3.54 -4.49 5.89
CA LEU A 87 -3.73 -4.22 4.46
C LEU A 87 -5.00 -4.90 3.96
N GLN A 88 -5.75 -4.16 3.16
CA GLN A 88 -6.84 -4.73 2.37
C GLN A 88 -6.82 -4.13 0.96
N SER A 89 -7.50 -4.79 0.04
CA SER A 89 -7.63 -4.38 -1.35
C SER A 89 -9.09 -4.45 -1.77
N LEU A 90 -9.52 -3.53 -2.60
CA LEU A 90 -10.80 -3.55 -3.28
C LEU A 90 -10.57 -3.40 -4.78
N THR A 91 -11.37 -4.08 -5.58
CA THR A 91 -11.55 -3.63 -6.95
C THR A 91 -12.38 -2.34 -6.97
N VAL A 92 -12.30 -1.57 -8.05
CA VAL A 92 -13.17 -0.39 -8.26
C VAL A 92 -14.65 -0.77 -8.12
N GLU A 93 -15.05 -1.94 -8.64
CA GLU A 93 -16.42 -2.44 -8.52
C GLU A 93 -16.80 -2.73 -7.06
N GLU A 94 -15.94 -3.41 -6.31
CA GLU A 94 -16.16 -3.67 -4.88
C GLU A 94 -16.25 -2.39 -4.06
N TYR A 95 -15.43 -1.39 -4.38
CA TYR A 95 -15.51 -0.08 -3.76
C TYR A 95 -16.85 0.63 -4.05
N GLU A 96 -17.29 0.64 -5.30
CA GLU A 96 -18.57 1.26 -5.70
C GLU A 96 -19.77 0.59 -5.04
N VAL A 97 -19.76 -0.74 -4.91
CA VAL A 97 -20.81 -1.48 -4.19
C VAL A 97 -20.81 -1.09 -2.71
N ARG A 98 -19.65 -1.07 -2.05
CA ARG A 98 -19.54 -0.70 -0.63
C ARG A 98 -19.93 0.75 -0.36
N ARG A 99 -19.64 1.67 -1.28
CA ARG A 99 -19.96 3.10 -1.14
C ARG A 99 -21.46 3.37 -1.19
N ARG A 100 -22.24 2.51 -1.86
CA ARG A 100 -23.69 2.68 -2.04
C ARG A 100 -24.51 2.03 -0.91
N MET A 101 -23.88 1.27 -0.02
CA MET A 101 -24.47 0.69 1.17
C MET A 101 -24.40 1.68 2.34
#